data_AF-A0A1H5UZD0-F1
#
_entry.id   AF-A0A1H5UZD0-F1
#
_cell.length_a   1.000
_cell.length_b   1.000
_cell.length_c   1.000
_cell.angle_alpha   90.00
_cell.angle_beta   90.00
_cell.angle_gamma   90.00
#
_symmetry.space_group_name_H-M   'P 1'
#
loop_
_entity.id
_entity.type
_entity.pdbx_description
1 polymer ?
#
loop_
_entity_poly.entity_id
_entity_poly.type
_entity_poly.pdbx_seq_one_letter_code
_entity_poly.pdbx_strand_id
1 'polypeptide(L)'
;MVVKLTKDEGITKMARAIVSMCQIRIFNQSNDSFFRNTFRIDEKLSGIVRLQMKTTFTGLFLLFLFISSSSFGQSTEKNSAFTFGEELQFDVSYGWLNLAEAKLQINRRVVTENSRPHYKIDAFGKTKGAATIFGRVNDNWGTHMDTGTLLPSVSYRYIEEGKYRKNEKVYFDQKNQKAIMELYDRDNRTLKESKEYKLPSQVQDLVSGFYYLRTMDLTNLKKGQAILITGFFDKEIYNLKLIFEGTERIETSLGLKDTYIFSPLMPQNKLFRGDYPVKVWVTKDQNKIPVKIKANLFIGSLNMDISSAKGLRNN
;
A
#
# COMPACT_ATOMS: atom_id res chain seq x y z
N MET A 1 -4.70 55.32 -7.46
CA MET A 1 -4.94 53.93 -7.92
C MET A 1 -3.79 53.07 -7.43
N VAL A 2 -3.94 52.47 -6.24
CA VAL A 2 -2.93 51.60 -5.62
C VAL A 2 -3.66 50.34 -5.19
N VAL A 3 -3.46 49.26 -5.95
CA VAL A 3 -4.01 47.94 -5.64
C VAL A 3 -3.17 47.35 -4.52
N LYS A 4 -3.77 47.25 -3.34
CA LYS A 4 -3.21 46.59 -2.16
C LYS A 4 -3.60 45.12 -2.26
N LEU A 5 -2.72 44.27 -2.77
CA LEU A 5 -2.90 42.81 -2.73
C LEU A 5 -2.51 42.31 -1.33
N THR A 6 -3.51 41.92 -0.54
CA THR A 6 -3.35 41.41 0.82
C THR A 6 -2.92 39.94 0.82
N LYS A 7 -1.92 39.63 1.65
CA LYS A 7 -1.24 38.34 1.85
C LYS A 7 -2.18 37.16 2.22
N ASP A 8 -3.43 37.46 2.61
CA ASP A 8 -4.45 36.48 3.01
C ASP A 8 -5.15 35.76 1.84
N GLU A 9 -5.20 36.34 0.64
CA GLU A 9 -5.91 35.69 -0.49
C GLU A 9 -5.13 34.48 -1.06
N GLY A 10 -3.79 34.50 -0.95
CA GLY A 10 -2.93 33.41 -1.41
C GLY A 10 -3.05 32.14 -0.57
N ILE A 11 -3.10 32.29 0.76
CA ILE A 11 -3.23 31.18 1.71
C ILE A 11 -4.61 30.54 1.60
N THR A 12 -5.65 31.36 1.39
CA THR A 12 -7.04 30.89 1.28
C THR A 12 -7.31 30.14 -0.03
N LYS A 13 -6.65 30.54 -1.14
CA LYS A 13 -6.68 29.77 -2.41
C LYS A 13 -5.91 28.46 -2.32
N MET A 14 -4.77 28.43 -1.64
CA MET A 14 -3.98 27.22 -1.42
C MET A 14 -4.73 26.23 -0.51
N ALA A 15 -5.40 26.72 0.53
CA ALA A 15 -6.26 25.92 1.41
C ALA A 15 -7.51 25.38 0.70
N ARG A 16 -8.16 26.17 -0.17
CA ARG A 16 -9.25 25.68 -1.04
C ARG A 16 -8.78 24.64 -2.05
N ALA A 17 -7.55 24.75 -2.56
CA ALA A 17 -6.95 23.75 -3.44
C ALA A 17 -6.66 22.43 -2.69
N ILE A 18 -6.23 22.49 -1.42
CA ILE A 18 -6.03 21.30 -0.57
C ILE A 18 -7.37 20.64 -0.22
N VAL A 19 -8.41 21.41 0.10
CA VAL A 19 -9.77 20.87 0.37
C VAL A 19 -10.42 20.30 -0.90
N SER A 20 -10.14 20.87 -2.08
CA SER A 20 -10.61 20.34 -3.37
C SER A 20 -9.82 19.11 -3.83
N MET A 21 -8.51 19.05 -3.56
CA MET A 21 -7.68 17.86 -3.83
C MET A 21 -7.88 16.75 -2.80
N CYS A 22 -8.39 17.03 -1.60
CA CYS A 22 -8.80 15.99 -0.66
C CYS A 22 -10.22 15.45 -0.96
N GLN A 23 -10.95 16.04 -1.93
CA GLN A 23 -11.99 15.34 -2.68
C GLN A 23 -11.37 14.55 -3.83
N ILE A 24 -10.41 13.67 -3.52
CA ILE A 24 -10.12 12.56 -4.42
C ILE A 24 -11.33 11.64 -4.33
N ARG A 25 -12.21 11.80 -5.32
CA ARG A 25 -13.10 10.74 -5.79
C ARG A 25 -12.23 9.48 -5.91
N ILE A 26 -12.35 8.60 -4.93
CA ILE A 26 -12.07 7.19 -5.10
C ILE A 26 -12.91 6.75 -6.30
N PHE A 27 -12.21 6.16 -7.26
CA PHE A 27 -12.72 5.64 -8.53
C PHE A 27 -14.13 5.06 -8.40
N ASN A 28 -15.12 5.74 -8.98
CA ASN A 28 -16.35 5.09 -9.39
C ASN A 28 -17.08 5.92 -10.45
N GLN A 29 -16.77 5.66 -11.72
CA GLN A 29 -17.80 5.60 -12.77
C GLN A 29 -17.24 4.87 -13.97
N SER A 30 -17.57 3.59 -14.05
CA SER A 30 -17.70 2.88 -15.31
C SER A 30 -18.76 3.59 -16.16
N ASN A 31 -18.33 4.31 -17.19
CA ASN A 31 -18.99 4.41 -18.49
C ASN A 31 -18.21 5.40 -19.35
N ASP A 32 -17.27 4.88 -20.14
CA ASP A 32 -16.81 5.60 -21.31
C ASP A 32 -16.76 4.64 -22.50
N SER A 33 -17.37 5.08 -23.60
CA SER A 33 -17.56 4.41 -24.88
C SER A 33 -16.26 4.18 -25.66
N PHE A 34 -15.10 4.18 -24.99
CA PHE A 34 -13.78 4.15 -25.61
C PHE A 34 -13.33 2.72 -25.99
N PHE A 35 -13.91 1.67 -25.40
CA PHE A 35 -13.52 0.28 -25.64
C PHE A 35 -14.19 -0.42 -26.83
N ARG A 36 -14.95 0.28 -27.68
CA ARG A 36 -15.52 -0.34 -28.91
C ARG A 36 -14.57 -0.38 -30.11
N ASN A 37 -13.43 0.31 -30.07
CA ASN A 37 -12.57 0.46 -31.25
C ASN A 37 -11.22 -0.26 -31.20
N THR A 38 -10.90 -0.99 -30.13
CA THR A 38 -9.67 -1.80 -30.05
C THR A 38 -9.83 -3.26 -30.48
N PHE A 39 -11.03 -3.69 -30.83
CA PHE A 39 -11.32 -5.06 -31.28
C PHE A 39 -11.25 -5.27 -32.81
N ARG A 40 -10.57 -4.39 -33.56
CA ARG A 40 -10.52 -4.45 -35.03
C ARG A 40 -9.12 -4.50 -35.65
N ILE A 41 -8.07 -4.71 -34.84
CA ILE A 41 -6.67 -4.75 -35.33
C ILE A 41 -6.02 -6.15 -35.17
N ASP A 42 -6.71 -7.14 -34.60
CA ASP A 42 -6.11 -8.46 -34.32
C ASP A 42 -6.33 -9.54 -35.41
N GLU A 43 -7.05 -9.24 -36.50
CA GLU A 43 -7.26 -10.22 -37.60
C GLU A 43 -6.20 -10.18 -38.72
N LYS A 44 -5.25 -9.23 -38.69
CA LYS A 44 -4.26 -9.05 -39.78
C LYS A 44 -2.83 -9.51 -39.46
N LEU A 45 -2.55 -9.96 -38.24
CA LEU A 45 -1.21 -10.45 -37.84
C LEU A 45 -1.11 -11.97 -37.68
N SER A 46 -2.21 -12.71 -37.85
CA SER A 46 -2.24 -14.19 -37.81
C SER A 46 -1.85 -14.88 -39.14
N GLY A 47 -1.55 -14.12 -40.20
CA GLY A 47 -1.32 -14.65 -41.55
C GLY A 47 0.12 -14.73 -42.05
N ILE A 48 1.10 -14.11 -41.37
CA ILE A 48 2.45 -13.93 -41.93
C ILE A 48 3.54 -14.77 -41.22
N VAL A 49 3.25 -15.36 -40.05
CA VAL A 49 4.21 -16.26 -39.36
C VAL A 49 3.99 -17.75 -39.73
N ARG A 50 3.13 -18.04 -40.72
CA ARG A 50 2.69 -19.41 -41.05
C ARG A 50 3.49 -20.14 -42.13
N LEU A 51 4.59 -19.58 -42.64
CA LEU A 51 5.46 -20.24 -43.62
C LEU A 51 6.93 -20.00 -43.30
N GLN A 52 7.53 -20.94 -42.57
CA GLN A 52 8.94 -21.38 -42.60
C GLN A 52 9.34 -21.85 -41.20
N MET A 53 8.85 -23.02 -40.77
CA MET A 53 9.53 -23.88 -39.78
C MET A 53 8.82 -25.23 -39.76
N LYS A 54 8.92 -25.96 -40.87
CA LYS A 54 8.73 -27.42 -40.91
C LYS A 54 10.06 -27.95 -41.41
N THR A 55 10.58 -28.98 -40.74
CA THR A 55 11.77 -29.81 -41.06
C THR A 55 13.11 -29.57 -40.36
N THR A 56 13.16 -29.22 -39.07
CA THR A 56 14.34 -29.53 -38.20
C THR A 56 13.97 -29.53 -36.71
N PHE A 57 13.12 -30.45 -36.24
CA PHE A 57 12.73 -30.47 -34.81
C PHE A 57 12.52 -31.86 -34.21
N THR A 58 13.46 -32.78 -34.45
CA THR A 58 13.45 -34.12 -33.82
C THR A 58 14.79 -34.53 -33.19
N GLY A 59 15.80 -33.64 -33.15
CA GLY A 59 17.13 -33.96 -32.60
C GLY A 59 17.60 -33.15 -31.38
N LEU A 60 16.92 -32.05 -31.02
CA LEU A 60 17.38 -31.13 -29.95
C LEU A 60 16.52 -31.19 -28.67
N PHE A 61 15.46 -32.02 -28.67
CA PHE A 61 14.51 -32.12 -27.55
C PHE A 61 15.04 -32.97 -26.38
N LEU A 62 16.12 -33.75 -26.58
CA LEU A 62 16.72 -34.60 -25.54
C LEU A 62 17.88 -33.95 -24.77
N LEU A 63 18.40 -32.79 -25.22
CA LEU A 63 19.49 -32.08 -24.52
C LEU A 63 18.99 -30.96 -23.59
N PHE A 64 17.70 -30.59 -23.65
CA PHE A 64 17.11 -29.55 -22.79
C PHE A 64 16.49 -30.09 -21.48
N LEU A 65 16.49 -31.41 -21.29
CA LEU A 65 15.92 -32.08 -20.12
C LEU A 65 16.83 -32.06 -18.87
N PHE A 66 17.99 -31.41 -18.94
CA PHE A 66 18.96 -31.33 -17.83
C PHE A 66 19.22 -29.91 -17.28
N ILE A 67 18.40 -28.92 -17.67
CA ILE A 67 18.37 -27.65 -16.93
C ILE A 67 17.49 -27.87 -15.71
N SER A 68 18.17 -28.40 -14.68
CA SER A 68 17.72 -28.54 -13.31
C SER A 68 16.77 -27.40 -12.93
N SER A 69 15.51 -27.78 -12.73
CA SER A 69 14.53 -27.00 -12.01
C SER A 69 15.15 -26.56 -10.69
N SER A 70 15.71 -25.36 -10.66
CA SER A 70 15.87 -24.63 -9.42
C SER A 70 14.45 -24.24 -9.02
N SER A 71 13.74 -25.19 -8.42
CA SER A 71 12.59 -24.88 -7.59
C SER A 71 13.13 -23.98 -6.49
N PHE A 72 13.02 -22.66 -6.69
CA PHE A 72 12.98 -21.72 -5.60
C PHE A 72 11.79 -22.17 -4.74
N GLY A 73 12.07 -23.02 -3.75
CA GLY A 73 11.15 -23.21 -2.65
C GLY A 73 10.89 -21.81 -2.11
N GLN A 74 9.64 -21.37 -2.14
CA GLN A 74 9.24 -20.23 -1.34
C GLN A 74 9.61 -20.58 0.09
N SER A 75 10.69 -19.99 0.61
CA SER A 75 10.91 -19.88 2.03
C SER A 75 9.61 -19.32 2.58
N THR A 76 8.96 -20.06 3.48
CA THR A 76 7.92 -19.46 4.31
C THR A 76 8.67 -18.42 5.14
N GLU A 77 8.61 -17.16 4.70
CA GLU A 77 9.27 -16.05 5.36
C GLU A 77 8.79 -16.03 6.80
N LYS A 78 9.66 -16.43 7.73
CA LYS A 78 9.32 -16.43 9.15
C LYS A 78 9.41 -15.01 9.66
N ASN A 79 8.39 -14.55 10.36
CA ASN A 79 8.41 -13.21 10.96
C ASN A 79 9.57 -13.07 11.97
N SER A 80 10.53 -12.23 11.62
CA SER A 80 11.67 -11.80 12.45
C SER A 80 11.68 -10.30 12.73
N ALA A 81 10.65 -9.56 12.29
CA ALA A 81 10.68 -8.11 12.22
C ALA A 81 9.77 -7.40 13.23
N PHE A 82 8.70 -8.05 13.70
CA PHE A 82 7.73 -7.45 14.61
C PHE A 82 7.15 -8.47 15.59
N THR A 83 6.50 -7.97 16.65
CA THR A 83 5.90 -8.81 17.69
C THR A 83 4.66 -8.14 18.30
N PHE A 84 3.94 -8.86 19.17
CA PHE A 84 2.78 -8.33 19.89
C PHE A 84 3.14 -7.11 20.72
N GLY A 85 2.27 -6.10 20.73
CA GLY A 85 2.46 -4.87 21.49
C GLY A 85 3.37 -3.82 20.84
N GLU A 86 3.85 -4.07 19.61
CA GLU A 86 4.56 -3.07 18.83
C GLU A 86 3.66 -1.85 18.57
N GLU A 87 4.22 -0.66 18.72
CA GLU A 87 3.56 0.62 18.44
C GLU A 87 4.53 1.58 17.76
N LEU A 88 4.13 2.09 16.59
CA LEU A 88 4.87 3.09 15.81
C LEU A 88 3.98 4.32 15.65
N GLN A 89 4.46 5.49 16.06
CA GLN A 89 3.74 6.75 15.95
C GLN A 89 4.43 7.67 14.95
N PHE A 90 3.64 8.42 14.19
CA PHE A 90 4.12 9.31 13.14
C PHE A 90 3.43 10.65 13.21
N ASP A 91 4.18 11.70 12.89
CA ASP A 91 3.66 13.03 12.65
C ASP A 91 3.50 13.27 11.15
N VAL A 92 2.31 13.72 10.75
CA VAL A 92 1.99 14.04 9.35
C VAL A 92 1.96 15.55 9.18
N SER A 93 2.78 16.05 8.27
CA SER A 93 2.92 17.46 7.96
C SER A 93 2.73 17.75 6.47
N TYR A 94 2.26 18.94 6.16
CA TYR A 94 2.28 19.50 4.81
C TYR A 94 3.12 20.78 4.83
N GLY A 95 4.26 20.75 4.15
CA GLY A 95 5.28 21.78 4.32
C GLY A 95 5.75 21.84 5.78
N TRP A 96 5.57 22.99 6.44
CA TRP A 96 5.93 23.20 7.85
C TRP A 96 4.76 23.02 8.84
N LEU A 97 3.56 22.73 8.35
CA LEU A 97 2.36 22.62 9.19
C LEU A 97 2.12 21.16 9.58
N ASN A 98 2.09 20.88 10.89
CA ASN A 98 1.67 19.58 11.43
C ASN A 98 0.14 19.47 11.36
N LEU A 99 -0.36 18.48 10.63
CA LEU A 99 -1.78 18.33 10.32
C LEU A 99 -2.42 17.14 11.03
N ALA A 100 -1.70 16.03 11.14
CA ALA A 100 -2.26 14.78 11.64
C ALA A 100 -1.22 13.94 12.37
N GLU A 101 -1.70 12.91 13.05
CA GLU A 101 -0.91 11.84 13.63
C GLU A 101 -1.34 10.53 12.97
N ALA A 102 -0.39 9.65 12.75
CA ALA A 102 -0.68 8.27 12.39
C ALA A 102 -0.08 7.32 13.44
N LYS A 103 -0.72 6.17 13.64
CA LYS A 103 -0.24 5.16 14.57
C LYS A 103 -0.44 3.77 13.98
N LEU A 104 0.63 2.99 13.91
CA LEU A 104 0.56 1.55 13.69
C LEU A 104 0.66 0.84 15.04
N GLN A 105 -0.22 -0.12 15.30
CA GLN A 105 -0.26 -0.83 16.57
C GLN A 105 -0.58 -2.31 16.36
N ILE A 106 0.23 -3.19 16.94
CA ILE A 106 -0.07 -4.60 17.06
C ILE A 106 -0.69 -4.84 18.44
N ASN A 107 -1.84 -5.52 18.48
CA ASN A 107 -2.45 -5.92 19.73
C ASN A 107 -1.46 -6.68 20.63
N ARG A 108 -1.56 -6.49 21.96
CA ARG A 108 -0.69 -7.20 22.92
C ARG A 108 -1.04 -8.68 23.08
N ARG A 109 -2.26 -9.06 22.71
CA ARG A 109 -2.77 -10.42 22.81
C ARG A 109 -3.07 -10.95 21.41
N VAL A 110 -2.83 -12.25 21.25
CA VAL A 110 -3.24 -12.99 20.06
C VAL A 110 -4.75 -12.91 19.86
N VAL A 111 -5.18 -12.75 18.62
CA VAL A 111 -6.57 -12.93 18.20
C VAL A 111 -6.67 -14.28 17.49
N THR A 112 -7.81 -14.95 17.60
CA THR A 112 -8.02 -16.24 16.95
C THR A 112 -9.08 -16.11 15.87
N GLU A 113 -8.72 -16.42 14.62
CA GLU A 113 -9.68 -16.59 13.52
C GLU A 113 -9.64 -18.04 13.05
N ASN A 114 -10.79 -18.70 12.94
CA ASN A 114 -10.90 -20.09 12.49
C ASN A 114 -9.92 -21.05 13.21
N SER A 115 -9.80 -20.91 14.54
CA SER A 115 -8.88 -21.68 15.40
C SER A 115 -7.39 -21.50 15.10
N ARG A 116 -7.00 -20.48 14.34
CA ARG A 116 -5.60 -20.13 14.06
C ARG A 116 -5.21 -18.83 14.78
N PRO A 117 -3.95 -18.67 15.20
CA PRO A 117 -3.47 -17.47 15.87
C PRO A 117 -3.09 -16.36 14.88
N HIS A 118 -3.56 -15.14 15.16
CA HIS A 118 -3.38 -13.95 14.34
C HIS A 118 -2.78 -12.79 15.12
N TYR A 119 -1.96 -11.99 14.43
CA TYR A 119 -1.72 -10.60 14.82
C TYR A 119 -2.94 -9.78 14.44
N LYS A 120 -3.52 -9.05 15.39
CA LYS A 120 -4.45 -7.95 15.07
C LYS A 120 -3.64 -6.66 15.00
N ILE A 121 -3.60 -6.06 13.83
CA ILE A 121 -2.80 -4.89 13.52
C ILE A 121 -3.75 -3.78 13.10
N ASP A 122 -3.63 -2.62 13.74
CA ASP A 122 -4.40 -1.42 13.43
C ASP A 122 -3.48 -0.29 12.96
N ALA A 123 -3.93 0.46 11.97
CA ALA A 123 -3.33 1.64 11.41
C ALA A 123 -4.32 2.79 11.52
N PHE A 124 -4.04 3.70 12.45
CA PHE A 124 -4.87 4.87 12.74
C PHE A 124 -4.32 6.11 12.02
N GLY A 125 -5.21 6.97 11.55
CA GLY A 125 -4.88 8.31 11.04
C GLY A 125 -5.85 9.33 11.61
N LYS A 126 -5.35 10.37 12.26
CA LYS A 126 -6.21 11.36 12.94
C LYS A 126 -5.67 12.78 12.78
N THR A 127 -6.52 13.70 12.33
CA THR A 127 -6.18 15.14 12.28
C THR A 127 -5.94 15.69 13.70
N LYS A 128 -4.90 16.52 13.89
CA LYS A 128 -4.60 17.17 15.17
C LYS A 128 -5.45 18.43 15.37
N GLY A 129 -6.12 18.54 16.53
CA GLY A 129 -6.65 19.80 17.08
C GLY A 129 -7.19 20.81 16.07
N ALA A 130 -6.58 21.98 16.00
CA ALA A 130 -6.99 23.10 15.14
C ALA A 130 -6.86 22.83 13.62
N ALA A 131 -6.12 21.81 13.20
CA ALA A 131 -5.99 21.46 11.78
C ALA A 131 -7.27 20.84 11.19
N THR A 132 -8.29 20.55 12.01
CA THR A 132 -9.61 20.12 11.52
C THR A 132 -10.28 21.12 10.59
N ILE A 133 -9.89 22.40 10.63
CA ILE A 133 -10.36 23.42 9.68
C ILE A 133 -10.02 23.07 8.22
N PHE A 134 -8.95 22.29 8.01
CA PHE A 134 -8.52 21.83 6.68
C PHE A 134 -9.16 20.49 6.28
N GLY A 135 -9.92 19.87 7.18
CA GLY A 135 -10.51 18.54 7.00
C GLY A 135 -10.26 17.67 8.22
N ARG A 136 -11.35 17.11 8.78
CA ARG A 136 -11.28 16.14 9.86
C ARG A 136 -11.13 14.74 9.28
N VAL A 137 -10.06 14.05 9.64
CA VAL A 137 -9.80 12.64 9.36
C VAL A 137 -9.74 11.91 10.70
N ASN A 138 -10.39 10.75 10.77
CA ASN A 138 -10.34 9.83 11.91
C ASN A 138 -10.55 8.41 11.39
N ASP A 139 -9.48 7.85 10.86
CA ASP A 139 -9.50 6.59 10.14
C ASP A 139 -8.86 5.48 10.98
N ASN A 140 -9.41 4.28 10.85
CA ASN A 140 -8.81 3.05 11.32
C ASN A 140 -8.86 2.00 10.21
N TRP A 141 -7.69 1.49 9.86
CA TRP A 141 -7.50 0.39 8.94
C TRP A 141 -6.88 -0.75 9.72
N GLY A 142 -7.40 -1.96 9.60
CA GLY A 142 -6.79 -3.07 10.32
C GLY A 142 -6.89 -4.40 9.62
N THR A 143 -6.11 -5.33 10.14
CA THR A 143 -5.97 -6.68 9.60
C THR A 143 -5.79 -7.68 10.71
N HIS A 144 -6.35 -8.87 10.52
CA HIS A 144 -6.03 -10.08 11.27
C HIS A 144 -5.13 -10.93 10.39
N MET A 145 -3.84 -10.92 10.70
CA MET A 145 -2.78 -11.55 9.91
C MET A 145 -2.34 -12.85 10.59
N ASP A 146 -2.46 -13.98 9.88
CA ASP A 146 -2.08 -15.31 10.40
C ASP A 146 -0.59 -15.30 10.78
N THR A 147 -0.28 -15.71 12.00
CA THR A 147 1.09 -15.63 12.55
C THR A 147 2.08 -16.59 11.89
N GLY A 148 1.59 -17.63 11.23
CA GLY A 148 2.40 -18.63 10.53
C GLY A 148 2.54 -18.34 9.04
N THR A 149 1.43 -18.04 8.35
CA THR A 149 1.46 -17.79 6.89
C THR A 149 1.73 -16.33 6.52
N LEU A 150 1.57 -15.40 7.45
CA LEU A 150 1.69 -13.96 7.21
C LEU A 150 0.71 -13.44 6.16
N LEU A 151 -0.43 -14.11 6.00
CA LEU A 151 -1.53 -13.70 5.13
C LEU A 151 -2.70 -13.18 5.95
N PRO A 152 -3.45 -12.18 5.45
CA PRO A 152 -4.64 -11.69 6.12
C PRO A 152 -5.75 -12.73 6.01
N SER A 153 -6.51 -12.88 7.09
CA SER A 153 -7.80 -13.59 7.13
C SER A 153 -8.97 -12.61 7.18
N VAL A 154 -8.75 -11.44 7.78
CA VAL A 154 -9.72 -10.35 7.85
C VAL A 154 -8.99 -9.04 7.60
N SER A 155 -9.54 -8.16 6.79
CA SER A 155 -9.22 -6.73 6.82
C SER A 155 -10.47 -5.91 7.13
N TYR A 156 -10.29 -4.73 7.71
CA TYR A 156 -11.40 -3.82 7.99
C TYR A 156 -10.97 -2.37 7.83
N ARG A 157 -11.95 -1.53 7.47
CA ARG A 157 -11.79 -0.08 7.28
C ARG A 157 -12.95 0.64 7.95
N TYR A 158 -12.60 1.54 8.87
CA TYR A 158 -13.50 2.50 9.49
C TYR A 158 -12.98 3.89 9.14
N ILE A 159 -13.59 4.53 8.15
CA ILE A 159 -13.12 5.81 7.60
C ILE A 159 -14.07 6.92 8.02
N GLU A 160 -13.53 8.00 8.56
CA GLU A 160 -14.27 9.20 8.95
C GLU A 160 -13.61 10.48 8.44
N GLU A 161 -13.91 10.84 7.20
CA GLU A 161 -13.33 12.01 6.53
C GLU A 161 -14.39 13.08 6.28
N GLY A 162 -14.44 14.09 7.15
CA GLY A 162 -15.46 15.14 7.11
C GLY A 162 -16.87 14.57 7.19
N LYS A 163 -17.62 14.63 6.08
CA LYS A 163 -18.97 14.04 5.96
C LYS A 163 -18.98 12.59 5.45
N TYR A 164 -17.88 12.14 4.85
CA TYR A 164 -17.73 10.81 4.29
C TYR A 164 -17.53 9.79 5.41
N ARG A 165 -18.15 8.61 5.23
CA ARG A 165 -18.06 7.48 6.15
C ARG A 165 -17.99 6.20 5.33
N LYS A 166 -17.10 5.29 5.72
CA LYS A 166 -17.01 3.94 5.16
C LYS A 166 -16.73 2.95 6.26
N ASN A 167 -17.56 1.92 6.33
CA ASN A 167 -17.39 0.79 7.23
C ASN A 167 -17.37 -0.47 6.38
N GLU A 168 -16.20 -1.08 6.22
CA GLU A 168 -16.01 -2.22 5.34
C GLU A 168 -15.21 -3.31 6.05
N LYS A 169 -15.56 -4.56 5.77
CA LYS A 169 -14.76 -5.73 6.14
C LYS A 169 -14.53 -6.59 4.92
N VAL A 170 -13.37 -7.22 4.84
CA VAL A 170 -13.05 -8.23 3.84
C VAL A 170 -12.57 -9.48 4.53
N TYR A 171 -13.21 -10.61 4.26
CA TYR A 171 -12.80 -11.92 4.74
C TYR A 171 -12.07 -12.64 3.63
N PHE A 172 -10.87 -13.12 3.91
CA PHE A 172 -9.99 -13.76 2.95
C PHE A 172 -9.99 -15.27 3.15
N ASP A 173 -10.43 -16.00 2.13
CA ASP A 173 -10.18 -17.41 1.99
C ASP A 173 -8.97 -17.60 1.06
N GLN A 174 -7.78 -17.51 1.66
CA GLN A 174 -6.51 -17.62 0.95
C GLN A 174 -6.31 -19.00 0.30
N LYS A 175 -6.94 -20.05 0.86
CA LYS A 175 -6.82 -21.42 0.35
C LYS A 175 -7.66 -21.61 -0.91
N ASN A 176 -8.90 -21.12 -0.90
CA ASN A 176 -9.81 -21.22 -2.03
C ASN A 176 -9.71 -20.01 -2.99
N GLN A 177 -8.79 -19.08 -2.72
CA GLN A 177 -8.54 -17.88 -3.51
C GLN A 177 -9.81 -17.03 -3.70
N LYS A 178 -10.48 -16.75 -2.58
CA LYS A 178 -11.69 -15.93 -2.55
C LYS A 178 -11.59 -14.85 -1.50
N ALA A 179 -12.26 -13.73 -1.74
CA ALA A 179 -12.50 -12.70 -0.74
C ALA A 179 -13.99 -12.36 -0.69
N ILE A 180 -14.57 -12.27 0.50
CA ILE A 180 -15.93 -11.79 0.70
C ILE A 180 -15.84 -10.39 1.30
N MET A 181 -16.26 -9.39 0.54
CA MET A 181 -16.35 -8.01 1.01
C MET A 181 -17.75 -7.75 1.55
N GLU A 182 -17.81 -7.11 2.72
CA GLU A 182 -19.03 -6.62 3.35
C GLU A 182 -18.92 -5.11 3.57
N LEU A 183 -19.90 -4.36 3.05
CA LEU A 183 -20.04 -2.93 3.27
C LEU A 183 -21.22 -2.68 4.20
N TYR A 184 -20.98 -1.92 5.25
CA TYR A 184 -21.96 -1.58 6.26
C TYR A 184 -22.44 -0.13 6.07
N ASP A 185 -23.58 0.19 6.68
CA ASP A 185 -24.07 1.56 6.75
C ASP A 185 -23.11 2.49 7.50
N ARG A 186 -23.44 3.77 7.49
CA ARG A 186 -22.66 4.84 8.12
C ARG A 186 -22.37 4.61 9.60
N ASP A 187 -23.30 3.98 10.33
CA ASP A 187 -23.21 3.74 11.77
C ASP A 187 -22.61 2.37 12.12
N ASN A 188 -22.19 1.59 11.10
CA ASN A 188 -21.66 0.25 11.22
C ASN A 188 -22.62 -0.74 11.91
N ARG A 189 -23.92 -0.64 11.59
CA ARG A 189 -25.01 -1.44 12.19
C ARG A 189 -25.68 -2.38 11.22
N THR A 190 -25.92 -1.93 9.99
CA THR A 190 -26.63 -2.73 8.98
C THR A 190 -25.73 -3.04 7.80
N LEU A 191 -25.73 -4.32 7.38
CA LEU A 191 -25.06 -4.76 6.16
C LEU A 191 -25.81 -4.20 4.94
N LYS A 192 -25.09 -3.54 4.04
CA LYS A 192 -25.63 -2.89 2.83
C LYS A 192 -25.28 -3.65 1.55
N GLU A 193 -24.06 -4.17 1.46
CA GLU A 193 -23.58 -4.94 0.31
C GLU A 193 -22.72 -6.08 0.82
N SER A 194 -22.90 -7.28 0.25
CA SER A 194 -21.96 -8.39 0.40
C SER A 194 -21.65 -8.94 -0.98
N LYS A 195 -20.36 -9.10 -1.28
CA LYS A 195 -19.92 -9.55 -2.60
C LYS A 195 -18.67 -10.40 -2.51
N GLU A 196 -18.70 -11.53 -3.22
CA GLU A 196 -17.55 -12.41 -3.39
C GLU A 196 -16.70 -11.96 -4.58
N TYR A 197 -15.39 -12.04 -4.40
CA TYR A 197 -14.36 -11.76 -5.38
C TYR A 197 -13.45 -12.97 -5.52
N LYS A 198 -13.13 -13.34 -6.76
CA LYS A 198 -12.09 -14.33 -7.04
C LYS A 198 -10.72 -13.66 -6.96
N LEU A 199 -9.81 -14.28 -6.24
CA LEU A 199 -8.42 -13.84 -6.11
C LEU A 199 -7.54 -14.59 -7.12
N PRO A 200 -6.48 -13.97 -7.66
CA PRO A 200 -5.56 -14.62 -8.61
C PRO A 200 -4.55 -15.55 -7.92
N SER A 201 -4.27 -15.31 -6.64
CA SER A 201 -3.29 -16.00 -5.82
C SER A 201 -3.59 -15.73 -4.34
N GLN A 202 -2.66 -16.10 -3.46
CA GLN A 202 -2.60 -15.49 -2.14
C GLN A 202 -2.31 -14.00 -2.29
N VAL A 203 -3.01 -13.18 -1.52
CA VAL A 203 -2.91 -11.71 -1.60
C VAL A 203 -2.84 -11.10 -0.21
N GLN A 204 -2.22 -9.92 -0.14
CA GLN A 204 -2.19 -9.09 1.05
C GLN A 204 -3.33 -8.05 1.05
N ASP A 205 -3.67 -7.49 2.20
CA ASP A 205 -4.33 -6.19 2.28
C ASP A 205 -3.27 -5.08 2.46
N LEU A 206 -3.67 -3.81 2.55
CA LEU A 206 -2.71 -2.71 2.67
C LEU A 206 -1.88 -2.78 3.97
N VAL A 207 -2.51 -3.10 5.10
CA VAL A 207 -1.85 -3.17 6.40
C VAL A 207 -1.00 -4.44 6.49
N SER A 208 -1.55 -5.59 6.11
CA SER A 208 -0.82 -6.86 6.14
C SER A 208 0.35 -6.85 5.14
N GLY A 209 0.16 -6.25 3.95
CA GLY A 209 1.20 -6.10 2.94
C GLY A 209 2.36 -5.25 3.44
N PHE A 210 2.06 -4.17 4.16
CA PHE A 210 3.08 -3.37 4.82
C PHE A 210 3.90 -4.17 5.84
N TYR A 211 3.26 -4.97 6.70
CA TYR A 211 3.97 -5.80 7.67
C TYR A 211 4.71 -6.98 7.03
N TYR A 212 4.16 -7.57 5.97
CA TYR A 212 4.79 -8.63 5.19
C TYR A 212 6.09 -8.16 4.52
N LEU A 213 6.16 -6.91 4.03
CA LEU A 213 7.42 -6.34 3.52
C LEU A 213 8.55 -6.37 4.55
N ARG A 214 8.22 -6.18 5.82
CA ARG A 214 9.22 -6.13 6.90
C ARG A 214 9.86 -7.49 7.17
N THR A 215 9.24 -8.57 6.73
CA THR A 215 9.79 -9.92 6.89
C THR A 215 10.68 -10.33 5.72
N MET A 216 10.65 -9.61 4.60
CA MET A 216 11.47 -9.92 3.43
C MET A 216 12.95 -9.63 3.66
N ASP A 217 13.82 -10.42 3.04
CA ASP A 217 15.24 -10.12 2.95
C ASP A 217 15.49 -8.97 1.96
N LEU A 218 15.98 -7.84 2.48
CA LEU A 218 16.31 -6.63 1.71
C LEU A 218 17.83 -6.44 1.52
N THR A 219 18.65 -7.36 2.03
CA THR A 219 20.11 -7.17 2.13
C THR A 219 20.82 -7.09 0.78
N ASN A 220 20.37 -7.88 -0.19
CA ASN A 220 21.02 -8.05 -1.50
C ASN A 220 20.33 -7.28 -2.64
N LEU A 221 19.43 -6.35 -2.31
CA LEU A 221 18.74 -5.56 -3.33
C LEU A 221 19.70 -4.63 -4.08
N LYS A 222 19.58 -4.61 -5.40
CA LYS A 222 20.30 -3.68 -6.26
C LYS A 222 19.40 -2.50 -6.61
N LYS A 223 19.97 -1.29 -6.69
CA LYS A 223 19.22 -0.09 -7.08
C LYS A 223 18.49 -0.33 -8.42
N GLY A 224 17.21 0.02 -8.48
CA GLY A 224 16.32 -0.23 -9.61
C GLY A 224 15.60 -1.59 -9.57
N GLN A 225 16.03 -2.52 -8.72
CA GLN A 225 15.30 -3.76 -8.49
C GLN A 225 13.95 -3.46 -7.84
N ALA A 226 12.93 -4.22 -8.24
CA ALA A 226 11.59 -4.07 -7.72
C ALA A 226 11.17 -5.25 -6.85
N ILE A 227 10.47 -4.94 -5.75
CA ILE A 227 9.70 -5.90 -4.96
C ILE A 227 8.26 -5.81 -5.42
N LEU A 228 7.62 -6.96 -5.63
CA LEU A 228 6.22 -7.05 -6.02
C LEU A 228 5.39 -7.62 -4.87
N ILE A 229 4.29 -6.94 -4.55
CA ILE A 229 3.25 -7.48 -3.67
C ILE A 229 1.92 -7.42 -4.39
N THR A 230 1.26 -8.56 -4.49
CA THR A 230 -0.13 -8.63 -4.91
C THR A 230 -1.02 -8.46 -3.69
N GLY A 231 -1.90 -7.47 -3.74
CA GLY A 231 -2.89 -7.19 -2.72
C GLY A 231 -4.30 -7.11 -3.30
N PHE A 232 -5.29 -7.23 -2.42
CA PHE A 232 -6.68 -6.93 -2.73
C PHE A 232 -7.12 -5.75 -1.87
N PHE A 233 -7.59 -4.72 -2.54
CA PHE A 233 -8.02 -3.47 -1.92
C PHE A 233 -9.19 -2.92 -2.72
N ASP A 234 -10.16 -2.29 -2.08
CA ASP A 234 -11.26 -1.58 -2.74
C ASP A 234 -11.89 -2.28 -3.97
N LYS A 235 -12.22 -3.57 -3.83
CA LYS A 235 -12.86 -4.40 -4.87
C LYS A 235 -11.94 -4.76 -6.06
N GLU A 236 -10.65 -4.45 -5.99
CA GLU A 236 -9.67 -4.63 -7.06
C GLU A 236 -8.39 -5.34 -6.58
N ILE A 237 -7.69 -5.97 -7.53
CA ILE A 237 -6.35 -6.53 -7.31
C ILE A 237 -5.31 -5.46 -7.64
N TYR A 238 -4.42 -5.19 -6.68
CA TYR A 238 -3.32 -4.26 -6.82
C TYR A 238 -2.00 -5.01 -6.82
N ASN A 239 -1.16 -4.73 -7.82
CA ASN A 239 0.22 -5.23 -7.86
C ASN A 239 1.16 -4.07 -7.49
N LEU A 240 1.43 -3.91 -6.20
CA LEU A 240 2.33 -2.89 -5.70
C LEU A 240 3.75 -3.24 -6.14
N LYS A 241 4.36 -2.36 -6.93
CA LYS A 241 5.76 -2.47 -7.34
C LYS A 241 6.58 -1.42 -6.59
N LEU A 242 7.39 -1.87 -5.63
CA LEU A 242 8.30 -1.01 -4.86
C LEU A 242 9.69 -1.07 -5.48
N ILE A 243 10.17 0.05 -6.00
CA ILE A 243 11.48 0.16 -6.62
C ILE A 243 12.48 0.59 -5.56
N PHE A 244 13.55 -0.20 -5.39
CA PHE A 244 14.63 0.10 -4.47
C PHE A 244 15.53 1.21 -5.03
N GLU A 245 15.63 2.33 -4.33
CA GLU A 245 16.42 3.49 -4.77
C GLU A 245 17.85 3.53 -4.19
N GLY A 246 18.15 2.67 -3.21
CA GLY A 246 19.43 2.61 -2.53
C GLY A 246 19.29 2.77 -1.02
N THR A 247 20.38 3.16 -0.36
CA THR A 247 20.41 3.39 1.08
C THR A 247 20.82 4.82 1.40
N GLU A 248 20.28 5.35 2.49
CA GLU A 248 20.62 6.69 2.99
C GLU A 248 20.62 6.68 4.51
N ARG A 249 21.51 7.48 5.11
CA ARG A 249 21.53 7.73 6.53
C ARG A 249 20.78 9.02 6.81
N ILE A 250 19.71 8.95 7.60
CA ILE A 250 18.86 10.10 7.90
C ILE A 250 18.72 10.33 9.40
N GLU A 251 18.51 11.60 9.77
CA GLU A 251 18.14 11.99 11.13
C GLU A 251 16.63 11.82 11.33
N THR A 252 16.25 11.29 12.50
CA THR A 252 14.87 11.01 12.88
C THR A 252 14.68 11.31 14.36
N SER A 253 13.43 11.35 14.85
CA SER A 253 13.17 11.44 16.30
C SER A 253 13.69 10.24 17.09
N LEU A 254 14.07 9.14 16.42
CA LEU A 254 14.72 7.96 17.00
C LEU A 254 16.26 8.01 16.89
N GLY A 255 16.83 9.16 16.53
CA GLY A 255 18.25 9.36 16.25
C GLY A 255 18.63 9.09 14.80
N LEU A 256 19.94 9.02 14.52
CA LEU A 256 20.47 8.71 13.19
C LEU A 256 20.18 7.25 12.83
N LYS A 257 19.59 7.01 11.66
CA LYS A 257 19.26 5.67 11.16
C LYS A 257 19.81 5.47 9.75
N ASP A 258 20.46 4.33 9.53
CA ASP A 258 20.70 3.83 8.18
C ASP A 258 19.39 3.24 7.66
N THR A 259 19.05 3.54 6.40
CA THR A 259 17.75 3.18 5.82
C THR A 259 17.87 2.66 4.41
N TYR A 260 16.92 1.82 4.02
CA TYR A 260 16.58 1.50 2.64
C TYR A 260 15.55 2.51 2.11
N ILE A 261 15.71 2.96 0.87
CA ILE A 261 14.77 3.85 0.20
C ILE A 261 13.97 3.07 -0.84
N PHE A 262 12.65 3.18 -0.76
CA PHE A 262 11.74 2.60 -1.74
C PHE A 262 10.81 3.64 -2.33
N SER A 263 10.47 3.44 -3.60
CA SER A 263 9.48 4.25 -4.30
C SER A 263 8.43 3.36 -4.94
N PRO A 264 7.14 3.48 -4.58
CA PRO A 264 6.08 2.78 -5.27
C PRO A 264 5.95 3.31 -6.70
N LEU A 265 5.88 2.39 -7.66
CA LEU A 265 5.52 2.74 -9.02
C LEU A 265 4.05 3.16 -9.03
N MET A 266 3.81 4.45 -9.27
CA MET A 266 2.47 5.01 -9.37
C MET A 266 2.05 5.16 -10.82
N PRO A 267 0.77 4.93 -11.16
CA PRO A 267 0.24 5.32 -12.46
C PRO A 267 0.35 6.84 -12.62
N GLN A 268 0.59 7.29 -13.85
CA GLN A 268 0.65 8.72 -14.15
C GLN A 268 -0.66 9.41 -13.74
N ASN A 269 -0.53 10.52 -13.04
CA ASN A 269 -1.67 11.31 -12.58
C ASN A 269 -1.27 12.79 -12.43
N LYS A 270 -2.27 13.66 -12.26
CA LYS A 270 -2.07 15.13 -12.18
C LYS A 270 -1.70 15.65 -10.78
N LEU A 271 -1.78 14.81 -9.76
CA LEU A 271 -1.59 15.21 -8.36
C LEU A 271 -0.12 15.19 -7.93
N PHE A 272 0.63 14.23 -8.48
CA PHE A 272 1.99 13.91 -8.08
C PHE A 272 3.02 14.43 -9.10
N ARG A 273 4.21 14.84 -8.63
CA ARG A 273 5.31 15.33 -9.49
C ARG A 273 6.49 14.36 -9.52
N GLY A 274 7.07 14.21 -10.71
CA GLY A 274 8.25 13.40 -10.97
C GLY A 274 7.95 11.92 -11.16
N ASP A 275 8.96 11.16 -11.56
CA ASP A 275 8.82 9.72 -11.86
C ASP A 275 8.65 8.87 -10.59
N TYR A 276 9.15 9.37 -9.45
CA TYR A 276 9.06 8.75 -8.12
C TYR A 276 8.51 9.76 -7.10
N PRO A 277 7.20 10.05 -7.15
CA PRO A 277 6.63 11.11 -6.34
C PRO A 277 6.55 10.75 -4.86
N VAL A 278 6.55 9.46 -4.52
CA VAL A 278 6.51 8.98 -3.14
C VAL A 278 7.81 8.24 -2.85
N LYS A 279 8.43 8.55 -1.71
CA LYS A 279 9.61 7.87 -1.19
C LYS A 279 9.34 7.41 0.23
N VAL A 280 9.80 6.20 0.56
CA VAL A 280 9.67 5.56 1.87
C VAL A 280 11.06 5.17 2.34
N TRP A 281 11.45 5.67 3.51
CA TRP A 281 12.69 5.27 4.20
C TRP A 281 12.35 4.27 5.29
N VAL A 282 12.99 3.10 5.21
CA VAL A 282 12.78 1.97 6.12
C VAL A 282 14.10 1.65 6.81
N THR A 283 14.13 1.40 8.12
CA THR A 283 15.37 1.09 8.83
C THR A 283 16.11 -0.08 8.22
N LYS A 284 17.43 0.05 8.12
CA LYS A 284 18.35 -1.01 7.69
C LYS A 284 18.73 -1.89 8.87
N ASP A 285 17.73 -2.49 9.50
CA ASP A 285 17.87 -3.40 10.64
C ASP A 285 16.90 -4.59 10.54
N GLN A 286 16.82 -5.40 11.58
CA GLN A 286 15.90 -6.55 11.58
C GLN A 286 14.43 -6.13 11.66
N ASN A 287 14.11 -4.99 12.28
CA ASN A 287 12.73 -4.52 12.45
C ASN A 287 12.14 -3.95 11.16
N LYS A 288 12.97 -3.31 10.33
CA LYS A 288 12.58 -2.67 9.06
C LYS A 288 11.35 -1.76 9.23
N ILE A 289 11.39 -0.90 10.24
CA ILE A 289 10.30 0.06 10.49
C ILE A 289 10.42 1.23 9.51
N PRO A 290 9.30 1.80 9.04
CA PRO A 290 9.34 3.00 8.23
C PRO A 290 9.64 4.16 9.19
N VAL A 291 10.55 5.03 8.78
CA VAL A 291 10.95 6.18 9.59
C VAL A 291 10.61 7.51 8.94
N LYS A 292 10.40 7.50 7.61
CA LYS A 292 9.98 8.66 6.85
C LYS A 292 9.20 8.22 5.61
N ILE A 293 8.12 8.92 5.30
CA ILE A 293 7.46 8.87 4.00
C ILE A 293 7.34 10.29 3.48
N LYS A 294 7.73 10.52 2.23
CA LYS A 294 7.62 11.82 1.58
C LYS A 294 6.89 11.68 0.27
N ALA A 295 5.79 12.40 0.12
CA ALA A 295 5.04 12.51 -1.12
C ALA A 295 5.17 13.93 -1.70
N ASN A 296 5.79 14.04 -2.87
CA ASN A 296 5.93 15.26 -3.63
C ASN A 296 4.66 15.51 -4.46
N LEU A 297 3.91 16.52 -4.04
CA LEU A 297 2.68 16.94 -4.70
C LEU A 297 3.00 18.01 -5.76
N PHE A 298 2.02 18.33 -6.60
CA PHE A 298 2.17 19.47 -7.51
C PHE A 298 2.39 20.79 -6.74
N ILE A 299 1.88 20.90 -5.54
CA ILE A 299 2.14 22.04 -4.67
C ILE A 299 2.56 21.47 -3.32
N GLY A 300 3.78 21.78 -2.87
CA GLY A 300 4.32 21.33 -1.59
C GLY A 300 4.65 19.83 -1.52
N SER A 301 4.83 19.34 -0.30
CA SER A 301 5.04 17.92 -0.01
C SER A 301 4.33 17.54 1.27
N LEU A 302 3.75 16.34 1.28
CA LEU A 302 3.27 15.70 2.48
C LEU A 302 4.38 14.83 3.05
N ASN A 303 4.73 15.04 4.31
CA ASN A 303 5.73 14.24 5.02
C ASN A 303 5.05 13.50 6.17
N MET A 304 5.46 12.26 6.39
CA MET A 304 5.11 11.46 7.56
C MET A 304 6.41 11.00 8.18
N ASP A 305 6.74 11.54 9.35
CA ASP A 305 8.00 11.28 10.05
C ASP A 305 7.71 10.49 11.33
N ILE A 306 8.54 9.48 11.62
CA ILE A 306 8.42 8.71 12.86
C ILE A 306 8.68 9.62 14.07
N SER A 307 7.77 9.57 15.04
CA SER A 307 7.89 10.30 16.30
C SER A 307 8.25 9.39 17.46
N SER A 308 7.75 8.14 17.49
CA SER A 308 8.15 7.14 18.48
C SER A 308 7.98 5.70 17.99
N ALA A 309 8.78 4.79 18.53
CA ALA A 309 8.68 3.35 18.32
C ALA A 309 8.83 2.62 19.65
N LYS A 310 7.90 1.70 19.96
CA LYS A 310 7.86 0.95 21.22
C LYS A 310 7.50 -0.50 20.95
N GLY A 311 7.93 -1.41 21.83
CA GLY A 311 7.58 -2.83 21.72
C GLY A 311 8.15 -3.50 20.47
N LEU A 312 9.26 -2.98 19.92
CA LEU A 312 9.94 -3.59 18.80
C LEU A 312 10.43 -4.99 19.17
N ARG A 313 10.48 -5.89 18.19
CA ARG A 313 10.96 -7.25 18.40
C ARG A 313 12.47 -7.28 18.69
N ASN A 314 13.24 -6.47 17.98
CA ASN A 314 14.69 -6.43 18.07
C ASN A 314 15.10 -5.06 18.64
N ASN A 315 15.52 -5.00 19.91
CA ASN A 315 15.95 -3.77 20.58
C ASN A 315 17.47 -3.64 20.62
#